data_AF-A0A2W4RT47-F1
#
_entry.id   AF-A0A2W4RT47-F1
#
_cell.length_a   1.000
_cell.length_b   1.000
_cell.length_c   1.000
_cell.angle_alpha   90.00
_cell.angle_beta   90.00
_cell.angle_gamma   90.00
#
_symmetry.space_group_name_H-M   'P 1'
#
loop_
_entity.id
_entity.type
_entity.pdbx_description
1 polymer ?
#
loop_
_entity_poly.entity_id
_entity_poly.type
_entity_poly.pdbx_seq_one_letter_code
_entity_poly.pdbx_strand_id
1 'polypeptide(L)'
;MVTKSLPTVANGSMGLARYLEEIRRFPMLEPDEEYMLAKRWKEHADAEAAEKLITSHLRLVARIAMGYRGYGLPIGEIISEGNVGLMQAVKRFDPDRGFRLATYAMWW
;
A
#
# COMPACT_ATOMS: atom_id res chain seq x y z
N MET A 1 -2.87 18.59 -14.94
CA MET A 1 -2.96 17.35 -14.15
C MET A 1 -1.59 17.08 -13.55
N VAL A 2 -1.44 17.19 -12.23
CA VAL A 2 -0.21 16.78 -11.55
C VAL A 2 -0.30 15.27 -11.39
N THR A 3 0.51 14.52 -12.10
CA THR A 3 0.74 13.10 -11.81
C THR A 3 1.36 13.03 -10.41
N LYS A 4 0.55 12.73 -9.41
CA LYS A 4 1.03 12.58 -8.03
C LYS A 4 1.74 11.24 -7.96
N SER A 5 3.07 11.27 -8.11
CA SER A 5 3.90 10.07 -8.02
C SER A 5 3.71 9.42 -6.66
N LEU A 6 3.47 8.10 -6.64
CA LEU A 6 3.46 7.33 -5.40
C LEU A 6 4.81 7.48 -4.68
N PRO A 7 4.81 7.49 -3.33
CA PRO A 7 6.06 7.61 -2.57
C PRO A 7 6.96 6.41 -2.86
N THR A 8 8.20 6.70 -3.25
CA THR A 8 9.23 5.68 -3.54
C THR A 8 10.29 5.70 -2.45
N VAL A 9 10.78 4.51 -2.05
CA VAL A 9 11.91 4.43 -1.12
C VAL A 9 13.20 4.74 -1.87
N ALA A 10 13.88 5.82 -1.49
CA ALA A 10 15.23 6.11 -1.98
C ALA A 10 16.28 5.35 -1.15
N ASN A 11 17.39 4.96 -1.79
CA ASN A 11 18.47 4.23 -1.15
C ASN A 11 19.13 5.04 -0.02
N GLY A 12 19.33 4.39 1.13
CA GLY A 12 19.96 4.98 2.31
C GLY A 12 18.99 5.34 3.44
N SER A 13 19.54 5.56 4.63
CA SER A 13 18.78 5.80 5.86
C SER A 13 17.90 7.07 5.80
N MET A 14 18.39 8.12 5.14
CA MET A 14 17.64 9.36 4.94
C MET A 14 16.45 9.19 3.98
N GLY A 15 16.60 8.35 2.95
CA GLY A 15 15.51 8.03 2.00
C GLY A 15 14.39 7.24 2.66
N LEU A 16 14.74 6.24 3.46
CA LEU A 16 13.77 5.47 4.24
C LEU A 16 13.03 6.35 5.27
N ALA A 17 13.73 7.21 5.99
CA ALA A 17 13.10 8.10 6.98
C ALA A 17 12.06 9.02 6.34
N ARG A 18 12.38 9.61 5.18
CA ARG A 18 11.45 10.45 4.42
C ARG A 18 10.23 9.66 3.96
N TYR A 19 10.43 8.47 3.39
CA TYR A 19 9.34 7.59 2.98
C TYR A 19 8.38 7.29 4.15
N LEU A 20 8.92 6.93 5.32
CA LEU A 20 8.12 6.63 6.51
C LEU A 20 7.34 7.86 7.03
N GLU A 21 7.86 9.06 6.83
CA GLU A 21 7.19 10.33 7.14
C GLU A 21 6.03 10.60 6.16
N GLU A 22 6.25 10.37 4.87
CA GLU A 22 5.25 10.58 3.82
C GLU A 22 4.06 9.64 3.96
N ILE A 23 4.29 8.34 4.16
CA ILE A 23 3.20 7.36 4.26
C ILE A 23 2.32 7.57 5.51
N ARG A 24 2.85 8.23 6.55
CA ARG A 24 2.09 8.57 7.76
C ARG A 24 1.05 9.66 7.50
N ARG A 25 1.16 10.42 6.41
CA ARG A 25 0.23 11.50 6.05
C ARG A 25 -1.05 10.98 5.38
N PHE A 26 -1.05 9.75 4.87
CA PHE A 26 -2.24 9.18 4.26
C PHE A 26 -3.24 8.74 5.34
N PRO A 27 -4.52 9.10 5.20
CA PRO A 27 -5.56 8.67 6.14
C PRO A 27 -5.78 7.16 6.06
N MET A 28 -6.16 6.57 7.19
CA MET A 28 -6.70 5.21 7.21
C MET A 28 -8.14 5.23 6.71
N LEU A 29 -8.52 4.21 5.95
CA LEU A 29 -9.87 4.07 5.43
C LEU A 29 -10.75 3.32 6.44
N GLU A 30 -11.93 3.86 6.67
CA GLU A 30 -13.00 3.13 7.33
C GLU A 30 -13.47 1.95 6.46
N PRO A 31 -14.03 0.88 7.07
CA PRO A 31 -14.45 -0.32 6.33
C PRO A 31 -15.37 -0.01 5.13
N ASP A 32 -16.34 0.87 5.31
CA ASP A 32 -17.30 1.23 4.26
C ASP A 32 -16.64 2.02 3.13
N GLU A 33 -15.70 2.91 3.46
CA GLU A 33 -14.95 3.68 2.46
C GLU A 33 -14.05 2.75 1.63
N GLU A 34 -13.37 1.81 2.28
CA GLU A 34 -12.56 0.77 1.63
C GLU A 34 -13.40 -0.07 0.67
N TYR A 35 -14.59 -0.50 1.10
CA TYR A 35 -15.52 -1.25 0.26
C TYR A 35 -15.94 -0.45 -0.98
N MET A 36 -16.36 0.81 -0.80
CA MET A 36 -16.80 1.67 -1.90
C MET A 36 -15.67 1.97 -2.88
N LEU A 37 -14.44 2.22 -2.40
CA LEU A 37 -13.27 2.41 -3.24
C LEU A 37 -12.93 1.14 -4.03
N ALA A 38 -12.95 -0.02 -3.38
CA ALA A 38 -12.67 -1.29 -4.03
C ALA A 38 -13.70 -1.64 -5.11
N LYS A 39 -14.99 -1.35 -4.86
CA LYS A 39 -16.06 -1.50 -5.86
C LYS A 39 -15.83 -0.58 -7.07
N ARG A 40 -15.54 0.71 -6.84
CA ARG A 40 -15.23 1.65 -7.93
C ARG A 40 -14.05 1.22 -8.78
N TRP A 41 -12.97 0.75 -8.16
CA TRP A 41 -11.83 0.20 -8.89
C TRP A 41 -12.22 -1.03 -9.71
N LYS A 42 -12.94 -2.00 -9.12
CA LYS A 42 -13.35 -3.24 -9.78
C LYS A 42 -14.31 -3.01 -10.95
N GLU A 43 -15.24 -2.06 -10.83
CA GLU A 43 -16.32 -1.85 -11.79
C GLU A 43 -15.96 -0.82 -12.88
N HIS A 44 -15.12 0.17 -12.54
CA HIS A 44 -14.85 1.30 -13.41
C HIS A 44 -13.37 1.51 -13.71
N ALA A 45 -12.48 0.67 -13.20
CA ALA A 45 -11.03 0.88 -13.27
C ALA A 45 -10.62 2.30 -12.78
N ASP A 46 -11.32 2.80 -11.76
CA ASP A 46 -11.10 4.13 -11.18
C ASP A 46 -9.70 4.22 -10.55
N ALA A 47 -8.78 4.88 -11.26
CA ALA A 47 -7.40 5.03 -10.85
C ALA A 47 -7.25 5.79 -9.53
N GLU A 48 -8.12 6.76 -9.24
CA GLU A 48 -8.09 7.49 -7.97
C GLU A 48 -8.53 6.59 -6.81
N ALA A 49 -9.50 5.69 -7.06
CA ALA A 49 -9.91 4.71 -6.06
C ALA A 49 -8.78 3.73 -5.74
N ALA A 50 -8.08 3.23 -6.77
CA ALA A 50 -6.91 2.38 -6.59
C ALA A 50 -5.78 3.11 -5.83
N GLU A 51 -5.49 4.36 -6.18
CA GLU A 51 -4.49 5.18 -5.48
C GLU A 51 -4.82 5.31 -3.99
N LYS A 52 -6.06 5.60 -3.63
CA LYS A 52 -6.50 5.71 -2.23
C LYS A 52 -6.39 4.38 -1.48
N LEU A 53 -6.75 3.27 -2.12
CA LEU A 53 -6.60 1.93 -1.53
C LEU A 53 -5.13 1.60 -1.26
N ILE A 54 -4.25 1.86 -2.23
CA ILE A 54 -2.81 1.60 -2.11
C ILE A 54 -2.22 2.51 -1.01
N THR A 55 -2.41 3.82 -1.11
CA THR A 55 -1.77 4.81 -0.22
C THR A 55 -2.18 4.65 1.25
N SER A 56 -3.45 4.33 1.52
CA SER A 56 -3.93 4.04 2.89
C SER A 56 -3.30 2.79 3.53
N HIS A 57 -2.81 1.86 2.71
CA HIS A 57 -2.25 0.58 3.15
C HIS A 57 -0.70 0.54 3.14
N LEU A 58 -0.01 1.58 2.69
CA LEU A 58 1.47 1.63 2.70
C LEU A 58 2.07 1.46 4.10
N ARG A 59 1.36 1.92 5.14
CA ARG A 59 1.77 1.74 6.54
C ARG A 59 1.80 0.28 6.97
N LEU A 60 0.90 -0.56 6.41
CA LEU A 60 0.90 -2.00 6.65
C LEU A 60 2.14 -2.65 6.03
N VAL A 61 2.45 -2.32 4.78
CA VAL A 61 3.64 -2.82 4.08
C VAL A 61 4.90 -2.47 4.86
N ALA A 62 5.06 -1.20 5.26
CA ALA A 62 6.19 -0.76 6.05
C ALA A 62 6.30 -1.52 7.39
N ARG A 63 5.17 -1.74 8.09
CA ARG A 63 5.15 -2.52 9.34
C ARG A 63 5.63 -3.95 9.13
N ILE A 64 5.17 -4.63 8.07
CA ILE A 64 5.56 -6.00 7.75
C ILE A 64 7.06 -6.05 7.40
N ALA A 65 7.52 -5.16 6.52
CA ALA A 65 8.93 -5.10 6.10
C ALA A 65 9.88 -4.82 7.28
N MET A 66 9.48 -3.99 8.24
CA MET A 66 10.27 -3.72 9.44
C MET A 66 10.46 -4.96 10.33
N GLY A 67 9.57 -5.96 10.24
CA GLY A 67 9.73 -7.27 10.90
C GLY A 67 10.88 -8.11 10.34
N TYR A 68 11.32 -7.84 9.11
CA TYR A 68 12.46 -8.50 8.45
C TYR A 68 13.79 -7.78 8.70
N ARG A 69 13.83 -6.81 9.61
CA ARG A 69 15.07 -6.14 9.97
C ARG A 69 16.04 -7.11 10.64
N GLY A 70 17.29 -7.08 10.22
CA GLY A 70 18.35 -7.95 10.76
C GLY A 70 18.57 -9.24 9.97
N TYR A 71 17.74 -9.54 8.97
CA TYR A 71 17.91 -10.70 8.08
C TYR A 71 18.90 -10.46 6.92
N GLY A 72 19.69 -9.39 6.98
CA GLY A 72 20.73 -9.07 5.98
C GLY A 72 20.25 -8.34 4.73
N LEU A 73 18.93 -8.22 4.50
CA LEU A 73 18.37 -7.49 3.37
C LEU A 73 18.16 -6.00 3.68
N PRO A 74 18.41 -5.08 2.71
CA PRO A 74 18.07 -3.67 2.88
C PRO A 74 16.55 -3.49 3.00
N ILE A 75 16.11 -2.85 4.07
CA ILE A 75 14.67 -2.66 4.36
C ILE A 75 13.94 -1.91 3.24
N GLY A 76 14.61 -0.99 2.55
CA GLY A 76 14.01 -0.28 1.43
C GLY A 76 13.65 -1.18 0.25
N GLU A 77 14.42 -2.24 0.01
CA GLU A 77 14.12 -3.24 -1.04
C GLU A 77 12.88 -4.05 -0.65
N ILE A 78 12.81 -4.53 0.60
CA ILE A 78 11.66 -5.28 1.11
C ILE A 78 10.37 -4.43 1.04
N ILE A 79 10.44 -3.15 1.42
CA ILE A 79 9.30 -2.23 1.31
C ILE A 79 8.90 -2.04 -0.16
N SER A 80 9.87 -1.89 -1.06
CA SER A 80 9.60 -1.68 -2.48
C SER A 80 8.90 -2.89 -3.10
N GLU A 81 9.38 -4.10 -2.82
CA GLU A 81 8.70 -5.33 -3.24
C GLU A 81 7.32 -5.47 -2.60
N GLY A 82 7.20 -5.20 -1.30
CA GLY A 82 5.91 -5.24 -0.62
C GLY A 82 4.89 -4.24 -1.18
N ASN A 83 5.33 -3.07 -1.63
CA ASN A 83 4.46 -2.10 -2.30
C ASN A 83 3.97 -2.63 -3.64
N VAL A 84 4.83 -3.31 -4.40
CA VAL A 84 4.44 -4.00 -5.64
C VAL A 84 3.43 -5.12 -5.34
N GLY A 85 3.67 -5.93 -4.29
CA GLY A 85 2.73 -6.95 -3.80
C GLY A 85 1.37 -6.34 -3.47
N LEU A 86 1.33 -5.24 -2.73
CA LEU A 86 0.11 -4.49 -2.42
C LEU A 86 -0.62 -4.01 -3.69
N MET A 87 0.11 -3.48 -4.68
CA MET A 87 -0.49 -3.09 -5.96
C MET A 87 -1.15 -4.27 -6.67
N GLN A 88 -0.52 -5.45 -6.64
CA GLN A 88 -1.10 -6.67 -7.21
C GLN A 88 -2.30 -7.17 -6.40
N ALA A 89 -2.25 -7.04 -5.07
CA ALA A 89 -3.36 -7.33 -4.19
C ALA A 89 -4.57 -6.46 -4.53
N VAL A 90 -4.41 -5.14 -4.66
CA VAL A 90 -5.50 -4.22 -5.04
C VAL A 90 -6.09 -4.58 -6.41
N LYS A 91 -5.25 -4.94 -7.39
CA LYS A 91 -5.72 -5.37 -8.72
C LYS A 91 -6.63 -6.60 -8.69
N ARG A 92 -6.40 -7.53 -7.76
CA ARG A 92 -7.14 -8.81 -7.68
C ARG A 92 -8.08 -8.88 -6.47
N PHE A 93 -8.22 -7.80 -5.72
CA PHE A 93 -9.04 -7.77 -4.52
C PHE A 93 -10.52 -7.80 -4.88
N ASP A 94 -11.27 -8.61 -4.15
CA ASP A 94 -12.72 -8.77 -4.32
C ASP A 94 -13.44 -8.33 -3.04
N PRO A 95 -14.02 -7.11 -3.02
CA PRO A 95 -14.63 -6.55 -1.81
C PRO A 95 -15.89 -7.31 -1.37
N ASP A 96 -16.51 -8.07 -2.27
CA ASP A 96 -17.76 -8.79 -2.00
C ASP A 96 -17.52 -10.08 -1.18
N ARG A 97 -16.27 -10.46 -0.91
CA ARG A 97 -15.90 -11.64 -0.11
C ARG A 97 -15.91 -11.41 1.40
N GLY A 98 -16.18 -10.20 1.87
CA GLY A 98 -16.41 -9.90 3.28
C GLY A 98 -15.16 -9.82 4.17
N PHE A 99 -13.95 -9.77 3.59
CA PHE A 99 -12.71 -9.51 4.33
C PHE A 99 -12.06 -8.19 3.91
N ARG A 100 -11.25 -7.63 4.81
CA ARG A 100 -10.53 -6.37 4.57
C ARG A 100 -9.41 -6.56 3.54
N LEU A 101 -9.09 -5.50 2.80
CA LEU A 101 -7.97 -5.49 1.87
C LEU A 101 -6.66 -5.87 2.58
N ALA A 102 -6.44 -5.38 3.80
CA ALA A 102 -5.28 -5.75 4.62
C ALA A 102 -5.13 -7.26 4.82
N THR A 103 -6.23 -8.00 5.00
CA THR A 103 -6.22 -9.46 5.15
C THR A 103 -5.77 -10.14 3.87
N TYR A 104 -6.22 -9.65 2.73
CA TYR A 104 -5.87 -10.19 1.42
C TYR A 104 -4.43 -9.85 1.03
N ALA A 105 -4.00 -8.62 1.27
CA ALA A 105 -2.68 -8.11 0.91
C ALA A 105 -1.53 -8.84 1.63
N MET A 106 -1.78 -9.50 2.76
CA MET A 106 -0.77 -10.32 3.45
C MET A 106 -0.35 -11.59 2.69
N TRP A 107 -1.13 -12.02 1.69
CA TRP A 107 -0.84 -13.21 0.89
C TRP A 107 0.01 -12.92 -0.37
N TRP A 108 0.39 -11.66 -0.55
CA TRP A 108 1.17 -11.15 -1.67
C TRP A 108 2.55 -10.74 -1.22
#